data_AF-A0A1X1QT90-F1
#
_entry.id   AF-A0A1X1QT90-F1
#
_cell.length_a   1.000
_cell.length_b   1.000
_cell.length_c   1.000
_cell.angle_alpha   90.00
_cell.angle_beta   90.00
_cell.angle_gamma   90.00
#
_symmetry.space_group_name_H-M   'P 1'
#
loop_
_entity.id
_entity.type
_entity.pdbx_description
1 polymer ?
#
loop_
_entity_poly.entity_id
_entity_poly.type
_entity_poly.pdbx_seq_one_letter_code
_entity_poly.pdbx_strand_id
1 'polypeptide(L)' 'MIQAVHTSPDVSKATHDDVGGLEPVVFLARGARVMLCANIWVEVGLVNGALGTVMPVVACLLKSNSMAVS' A
#
# COMPACT_ATOMS: atom_id res chain seq x y z
N MET A 1 -0.68 -9.05 -7.96
CA MET A 1 -0.22 -9.32 -6.59
C MET A 1 0.67 -8.16 -6.17
N ILE A 2 0.38 -7.51 -5.04
CA ILE A 2 1.21 -6.45 -4.47
C ILE A 2 1.65 -6.92 -3.08
N GLN A 3 2.97 -6.89 -2.84
CA GLN A 3 3.54 -7.20 -1.52
C GLN A 3 3.69 -5.91 -0.72
N ALA A 4 3.50 -6.01 0.60
CA ALA A 4 3.78 -4.92 1.51
C ALA A 4 5.27 -4.53 1.45
N VAL A 5 5.53 -3.22 1.52
CA VAL A 5 6.88 -2.68 1.71
C VAL A 5 6.97 -2.22 3.16
N HIS A 6 7.77 -2.91 3.95
CA HIS A 6 7.97 -2.58 5.36
C HIS A 6 9.09 -1.55 5.50
N THR A 7 8.78 -0.39 6.07
CA THR A 7 9.75 0.71 6.24
C THR A 7 10.70 0.48 7.44
N SER A 8 10.37 -0.45 8.33
CA SER A 8 11.13 -0.73 9.55
C SER A 8 11.32 -2.24 9.75
N PRO A 9 12.49 -2.70 10.27
CA PRO A 9 12.78 -4.14 10.47
C PRO A 9 11.74 -4.87 11.33
N ASP A 10 11.25 -4.21 12.38
CA ASP A 10 10.35 -4.80 13.37
C ASP A 10 8.92 -5.00 12.84
N VAL A 11 8.53 -4.30 11.77
CA VAL A 11 7.19 -4.39 11.18
C VAL A 11 7.03 -5.64 10.29
N SER A 12 8.13 -6.28 9.90
CA SER A 12 8.09 -7.57 9.19
C SER A 12 7.53 -8.72 10.03
N LYS A 13 7.44 -8.54 11.36
CA LYS A 13 6.87 -9.49 12.34
C LYS A 13 5.55 -9.02 12.93
N ALA A 14 5.06 -7.84 12.51
CA ALA A 14 3.80 -7.30 13.00
C ALA A 14 2.66 -8.27 12.64
N THR A 15 1.81 -8.54 13.62
CA THR A 15 0.64 -9.39 13.40
C THR A 15 -0.40 -8.64 12.59
N HIS A 16 -1.35 -9.36 11.99
CA HIS A 16 -2.46 -8.78 11.27
C HIS A 16 -3.17 -7.66 12.03
N ASP A 17 -3.33 -7.83 13.34
CA ASP A 17 -4.01 -6.88 14.21
C ASP A 17 -3.17 -5.60 14.41
N ASP A 18 -1.84 -5.71 14.41
CA ASP A 18 -0.91 -4.58 14.55
C ASP A 18 -0.87 -3.67 13.30
N VAL A 19 -1.31 -4.18 12.14
CA VAL A 19 -1.36 -3.45 10.86
C VAL A 19 -2.79 -3.13 10.41
N GLY A 20 -3.75 -3.12 11.34
CA GLY A 20 -5.14 -2.75 11.05
C GLY A 20 -5.88 -3.79 10.20
N GLY A 21 -5.54 -5.07 10.35
CA GLY A 21 -6.20 -6.20 9.70
C GLY A 21 -5.76 -6.45 8.25
N LEU A 22 -4.74 -5.77 7.75
CA LEU A 22 -4.29 -5.86 6.36
C LEU A 22 -3.33 -7.03 6.13
N GLU A 23 -3.63 -7.86 5.12
CA GLU A 23 -2.73 -8.92 4.66
C GLU A 23 -1.44 -8.35 4.07
N PRO A 24 -0.27 -8.97 4.34
CA PRO A 24 1.00 -8.57 3.74
C PRO A 24 1.05 -8.74 2.23
N VAL A 25 0.08 -9.47 1.66
CA VAL A 25 -0.09 -9.65 0.22
C VAL A 25 -1.53 -9.31 -0.16
N VAL A 26 -1.68 -8.37 -1.10
CA VAL A 26 -2.98 -8.00 -1.66
C VAL A 26 -3.09 -8.47 -3.10
N PHE A 27 -4.14 -9.26 -3.38
CA PHE A 27 -4.50 -9.65 -4.74
C PHE A 27 -5.51 -8.66 -5.30
N LEU A 28 -5.15 -8.01 -6.42
CA LEU A 28 -6.00 -7.06 -7.13
C LEU A 28 -6.25 -7.55 -8.55
N ALA A 29 -7.49 -7.39 -8.99
CA ALA A 29 -7.90 -7.57 -10.37
C ALA A 29 -8.21 -6.21 -11.01
N ARG A 30 -8.05 -6.10 -12.33
CA ARG A 30 -8.52 -4.92 -13.06
C ARG A 30 -10.02 -4.74 -12.81
N GLY A 31 -10.44 -3.53 -12.49
CA GLY A 31 -11.83 -3.23 -12.17
C GLY A 31 -12.22 -3.51 -10.73
N ALA A 32 -11.32 -4.03 -9.88
CA ALA A 32 -11.61 -4.23 -8.47
C ALA A 32 -11.93 -2.89 -7.79
N ARG A 33 -12.96 -2.88 -6.94
CA ARG A 33 -13.26 -1.73 -6.06
C ARG A 33 -12.39 -1.83 -4.82
N VAL A 34 -11.70 -0.75 -4.49
CA VAL A 34 -10.79 -0.67 -3.34
C VAL A 34 -11.11 0.55 -2.49
N MET A 35 -10.71 0.50 -1.23
CA MET A 35 -10.80 1.61 -0.28
C MET A 35 -9.39 1.98 0.17
N LEU A 36 -9.11 3.28 0.30
CA LEU A 36 -7.90 3.73 0.99
C LEU A 36 -8.06 3.52 2.50
N CYS A 37 -7.09 2.87 3.13
CA CYS A 37 -7.08 2.68 4.58
C CYS A 37 -6.20 3.72 5.31
N ALA A 38 -5.68 4.73 4.59
CA ALA A 38 -4.82 5.78 5.14
C ALA A 38 -5.00 7.09 4.36
N ASN A 39 -4.68 8.20 5.01
CA ASN A 39 -4.63 9.51 4.37
C ASN A 39 -3.31 9.65 3.60
N ILE A 40 -3.40 9.96 2.31
CA ILE A 40 -2.24 10.18 1.44
C ILE A 40 -2.14 11.67 1.09
N TRP A 41 -3.26 12.27 0.65
CA TRP A 41 -3.31 13.68 0.29
C TRP A 41 -4.71 14.23 0.54
N VAL A 42 -4.86 14.86 1.71
CA VAL A 42 -6.15 15.30 2.23
C VAL A 42 -6.79 16.36 1.34
N GLU A 43 -6.01 17.31 0.84
CA GLU A 43 -6.50 18.45 0.06
C GLU A 43 -7.19 18.06 -1.25
N VAL A 44 -6.76 16.95 -1.87
CA VAL A 44 -7.33 16.43 -3.11
C VAL A 44 -8.31 15.27 -2.86
N GLY A 45 -8.63 14.97 -1.60
CA GLY A 45 -9.60 13.95 -1.22
C GLY A 45 -9.07 12.51 -1.21
N LEU A 46 -7.75 12.30 -1.25
CA LEU A 46 -7.14 10.98 -1.08
C LEU A 46 -6.98 10.67 0.41
N VAL A 47 -8.13 10.41 1.04
CA VAL A 47 -8.29 10.16 2.49
C VAL A 47 -8.68 8.72 2.77
N ASN A 48 -8.51 8.27 4.01
CA ASN A 48 -9.04 6.99 4.49
C ASN A 48 -10.56 6.95 4.25
N GLY A 49 -11.04 5.85 3.68
CA GLY A 49 -12.42 5.66 3.28
C GLY A 49 -12.71 6.03 1.82
N ALA A 50 -11.79 6.70 1.12
CA ALA A 50 -11.96 7.01 -0.29
C ALA A 50 -12.04 5.72 -1.12
N LEU A 51 -13.06 5.61 -1.96
CA LEU A 51 -13.29 4.47 -2.84
C LEU A 51 -12.77 4.74 -4.26
N GLY A 52 -12.20 3.71 -4.87
CA GLY A 52 -11.71 3.79 -6.24
C GLY A 52 -11.80 2.45 -6.98
N THR A 53 -11.43 2.48 -8.25
CA THR A 53 -11.39 1.29 -9.11
C THR A 53 -9.97 1.06 -9.61
N VAL A 54 -9.49 -0.18 -9.50
CA VAL A 54 -8.16 -0.57 -9.98
C VAL A 54 -8.11 -0.47 -11.51
N MET A 55 -7.34 0.49 -12.00
CA MET A 55 -6.97 0.62 -13.40
C MET A 55 -5.78 -0.29 -13.73
N PRO A 56 -5.50 -0.60 -15.01
CA PRO A 56 -4.30 -1.35 -15.39
C PRO A 56 -3.06 -0.70 -14.78
N VAL A 57 -2.31 -1.49 -14.00
CA VAL A 57 -1.08 -1.01 -13.38
C VAL A 57 -0.04 -0.82 -14.48
N VAL A 58 0.39 0.41 -14.71
CA VAL A 58 1.63 0.68 -15.42
C VAL A 58 2.74 0.44 -14.41
N ALA A 59 3.33 -0.75 -14.45
CA ALA A 59 4.51 -1.07 -13.66
C ALA A 59 5.72 -0.31 -14.23
N CYS A 60 5.79 1.01 -14.01
CA CYS A 60 7.08 1.67 -13.98
C CYS A 60 7.81 1.09 -12.77
N LEU A 61 8.85 0.30 -13.03
CA LEU A 61 9.75 -0.26 -12.02
C LEU A 61 10.02 0.81 -10.95
N LEU A 62 9.35 0.68 -9.80
CA LEU A 62 9.76 1.34 -8.58
C LEU A 62 11.08 0.65 -8.20
N LYS A 63 12.18 1.08 -8.81
CA LYS A 63 13.51 0.75 -8.31
C LYS A 63 13.59 1.40 -6.94
N SER A 64 13.58 0.58 -5.90
CA SER A 64 13.92 0.99 -4.55
C SER A 64 15.23 1.77 -4.61
N ASN A 65 15.18 3.08 -4.38
CA ASN A 65 16.38 3.85 -4.09
C ASN A 65 16.84 3.39 -2.70
N SER A 66 17.81 2.48 -2.68
CA SER A 66 18.66 2.26 -1.53
C SER A 66 19.45 3.56 -1.30
N MET A 67 18.93 4.45 -0.45
CA MET A 67 19.74 5.48 0.16
C MET A 67 20.24 4.91 1.49
N ALA A 68 21.38 4.24 1.42
CA ALA A 68 22.28 4.19 2.56
C ALA A 68 22.61 5.63 2.95
N VAL A 69 22.29 6.01 4.18
CA VAL A 69 22.90 7.17 4.82
C VAL A 69 23.53 6.66 6.11
N SER A 70 24.83 6.94 6.20
CA SER A 70 25.81 6.56 7.22
C SER A 70 25.37 6.70 8.67
#